data_AF-X0UDP4-F1
#
_entry.id   AF-X0UDP4-F1
#
_cell.length_a   1.000
_cell.length_b   1.000
_cell.length_c   1.000
_cell.angle_alpha   90.00
_cell.angle_beta   90.00
_cell.angle_gamma   90.00
#
_symmetry.space_group_name_H-M   'P 1'
#
loop_
_entity.id
_entity.type
_entity.pdbx_description
1 polymer ?
#
loop_
_entity_poly.entity_id
_entity_poly.type
_entity_poly.pdbx_seq_one_letter_code
_entity_poly.pdbx_strand_id
1 'polypeptide(L)' 'MDLADGYRHCRIITKKMARNFYYAFLFLPRPKREALYAVYAFCHSCDAIADGELSVDQKLTMLNGYLEDLHRIE' A
#
# COMPACT_ATOMS: atom_id res chain seq x y z
N MET A 1 -1.44 -7.13 -14.92
CA MET A 1 -0.37 -7.39 -13.93
C MET A 1 -0.72 -8.71 -13.26
N ASP A 2 0.21 -9.64 -13.16
CA ASP A 2 -0.05 -10.87 -12.40
C ASP A 2 0.10 -10.62 -10.87
N LEU A 3 -0.28 -11.61 -10.06
CA LEU A 3 -0.21 -11.49 -8.60
C LEU A 3 1.23 -11.33 -8.09
N ALA A 4 2.20 -11.97 -8.73
CA ALA A 4 3.61 -11.90 -8.33
C ALA A 4 4.22 -10.51 -8.62
N ASP A 5 3.84 -9.91 -9.74
CA ASP A 5 4.20 -8.54 -10.10
C ASP A 5 3.58 -7.53 -9.13
N GLY A 6 2.32 -7.74 -8.73
CA GLY A 6 1.65 -6.92 -7.72
C GLY A 6 2.38 -6.94 -6.38
N TYR A 7 2.73 -8.14 -5.89
CA TYR A 7 3.52 -8.29 -4.66
C TYR A 7 4.92 -7.69 -4.77
N ARG A 8 5.59 -7.86 -5.93
CA ARG A 8 6.90 -7.24 -6.19
C ARG A 8 6.81 -5.72 -6.11
N HIS A 9 5.77 -5.12 -6.68
CA HIS A 9 5.56 -3.67 -6.62
C HIS A 9 5.37 -3.19 -5.18
N CYS A 10 4.49 -3.85 -4.42
CA CYS A 10 4.23 -3.53 -3.02
C CYS A 10 5.49 -3.65 -2.15
N ARG A 11 6.32 -4.66 -2.43
CA ARG A 11 7.62 -4.84 -1.76
C ARG A 11 8.58 -3.67 -2.03
N ILE A 12 8.62 -3.15 -3.26
CA ILE A 12 9.48 -2.00 -3.62
C ILE A 12 9.07 -0.76 -2.83
N ILE A 13 7.76 -0.46 -2.78
CA ILE A 13 7.22 0.65 -1.99
C ILE A 13 7.59 0.48 -0.51
N THR A 14 7.26 -0.69 0.06
CA THR A 14 7.50 -0.98 1.48
C THR A 14 8.98 -0.88 1.82
N LYS A 15 9.88 -1.41 0.99
CA LYS A 15 11.34 -1.30 1.23
C LYS A 15 11.82 0.15 1.21
N LYS A 16 11.27 1.00 0.34
CA LYS A 16 11.69 2.41 0.20
C LYS A 16 11.19 3.27 1.36
N MET A 17 9.94 3.02 1.80
CA MET A 17 9.21 3.86 2.75
C MET A 17 9.25 3.33 4.19
N ALA A 18 9.12 2.03 4.39
CA ALA A 18 9.03 1.40 5.71
C ALA A 18 10.41 1.02 6.28
N ARG A 19 11.44 1.87 6.18
CA ARG A 19 12.84 1.45 6.45
C ARG A 19 13.05 0.77 7.81
N ASN A 20 12.33 1.22 8.85
CA ASN A 20 12.41 0.64 10.20
C ASN A 20 11.59 -0.66 10.34
N PHE A 21 10.41 -0.72 9.73
CA PHE A 21 9.50 -1.88 9.83
C PHE A 21 9.82 -3.00 8.83
N TYR A 22 10.44 -2.66 7.70
CA TYR A 22 10.79 -3.60 6.64
C TYR A 22 11.67 -4.75 7.15
N TYR A 23 12.60 -4.45 8.07
CA TYR A 23 13.45 -5.47 8.68
C TYR A 23 12.67 -6.40 9.63
N ALA A 24 11.66 -5.89 10.34
CA ALA A 24 10.79 -6.74 11.17
C ALA A 24 10.02 -7.75 10.32
N PHE A 25 9.59 -7.36 9.10
CA PHE A 25 8.86 -8.25 8.19
C PHE A 25 9.72 -9.41 7.64
N LEU A 26 11.06 -9.29 7.68
CA LEU A 26 11.94 -10.37 7.25
C LEU A 26 11.88 -11.61 8.16
N PHE A 27 11.45 -11.44 9.41
CA PHE A 27 11.26 -12.56 10.34
C PHE A 27 9.97 -13.34 10.10
N LEU A 28 9.06 -12.84 9.25
CA LEU A 28 7.80 -13.50 8.94
C LEU A 28 7.95 -14.51 7.79
N PRO A 29 7.15 -15.60 7.80
CA PRO A 29 7.02 -16.50 6.66
C PRO A 29 6.62 -15.75 5.40
N ARG A 30 7.12 -16.22 4.23
CA ARG A 30 6.93 -15.54 2.94
C ARG A 30 5.47 -15.13 2.65
N PRO A 31 4.45 -15.99 2.83
CA PRO A 31 3.07 -15.59 2.53
C PRO A 31 2.58 -14.40 3.38
N LYS A 32 2.94 -14.38 4.67
CA LYS A 32 2.57 -13.28 5.59
C LYS A 32 3.31 -12.00 5.23
N ARG A 33 4.57 -12.12 4.80
CA ARG A 33 5.39 -10.98 4.39
C ARG A 33 4.84 -10.31 3.14
N GLU A 34 4.47 -11.08 2.12
CA GLU A 34 3.89 -10.55 0.88
C GLU A 34 2.54 -9.85 1.16
N ALA A 35 1.69 -10.45 2.01
CA ALA A 35 0.45 -9.82 2.45
C ALA A 35 0.71 -8.48 3.17
N LEU A 36 1.69 -8.43 4.07
CA LEU A 36 2.04 -7.17 4.75
C LEU A 36 2.63 -6.11 3.82
N TYR A 37 3.38 -6.51 2.80
CA TYR A 37 3.85 -5.56 1.79
C TYR A 37 2.69 -4.90 1.06
N ALA A 38 1.67 -5.69 0.68
CA ALA A 38 0.47 -5.18 0.03
C ALA A 38 -0.31 -4.22 0.95
N VAL A 39 -0.56 -4.62 2.21
CA VAL A 39 -1.24 -3.80 3.20
C VAL A 39 -0.49 -2.48 3.45
N TYR A 40 0.83 -2.56 3.68
CA TYR A 40 1.63 -1.36 3.92
C TYR A 40 1.62 -0.42 2.72
N ALA A 41 1.79 -0.94 1.50
CA ALA A 41 1.80 -0.12 0.29
C ALA A 41 0.44 0.59 0.09
N PHE A 42 -0.67 -0.08 0.38
CA PHE A 42 -2.00 0.52 0.34
C PHE A 42 -2.15 1.64 1.37
N CYS A 43 -1.88 1.36 2.66
CA CYS A 43 -1.97 2.36 3.72
C CYS A 43 -1.08 3.57 3.43
N HIS A 44 0.14 3.33 2.97
CA HIS A 44 1.06 4.41 2.61
C HIS A 44 0.54 5.29 1.46
N SER A 45 -0.12 4.72 0.45
CA SER A 45 -0.77 5.50 -0.60
C SER A 45 -1.90 6.37 -0.07
N CYS A 46 -2.73 5.84 0.84
CA CYS A 46 -3.79 6.61 1.48
C CYS A 46 -3.24 7.75 2.34
N ASP A 47 -2.21 7.46 3.16
CA ASP A 47 -1.53 8.46 3.99
C ASP A 47 -0.91 9.56 3.12
N ALA A 48 -0.26 9.21 2.01
CA ALA A 48 0.33 10.18 1.10
C ALA A 48 -0.71 11.14 0.48
N ILE A 49 -1.94 10.67 0.23
CA ILE A 49 -3.06 11.51 -0.20
C ILE A 49 -3.52 12.42 0.94
N ALA A 50 -3.69 11.85 2.14
CA ALA A 50 -4.15 12.57 3.32
C ALA A 50 -3.18 13.69 3.73
N ASP A 51 -1.88 13.43 3.70
CA ASP A 51 -0.81 14.37 4.07
C ASP A 51 -0.43 15.35 2.95
N GLY A 52 -0.86 15.10 1.70
CA GLY A 52 -0.54 15.96 0.55
C GLY A 52 -1.14 17.36 0.64
N GLU A 53 -0.71 18.26 -0.24
CA GLU A 53 -1.16 19.67 -0.26
C GLU A 53 -2.46 19.91 -1.06
N LEU A 54 -3.09 18.85 -1.55
CA LEU A 54 -4.33 18.93 -2.34
C LEU A 54 -5.50 19.49 -1.51
N SER A 55 -6.51 20.03 -2.21
CA SER A 55 -7.74 20.46 -1.52
C SER A 55 -8.46 19.27 -0.88
N VAL A 56 -9.30 19.56 0.12
CA VAL A 56 -10.08 18.51 0.81
C VAL A 56 -10.93 17.72 -0.19
N ASP A 57 -11.59 18.39 -1.13
CA ASP A 57 -12.42 17.73 -2.15
C ASP A 57 -11.61 16.80 -3.06
N GLN A 58 -10.39 17.21 -3.43
CA GLN A 58 -9.49 16.38 -4.24
C GLN A 58 -9.02 15.15 -3.46
N LYS A 59 -8.66 15.31 -2.19
CA LYS A 59 -8.29 14.19 -1.31
C LYS A 59 -9.43 13.19 -1.17
N LEU A 60 -10.65 13.67 -0.90
CA LEU A 60 -11.85 12.83 -0.78
C LEU A 60 -12.14 12.07 -2.09
N THR A 61 -12.04 12.75 -3.23
CA THR A 61 -12.23 12.13 -4.55
C THR A 61 -11.24 10.99 -4.76
N MET A 62 -9.96 11.21 -4.45
CA MET A 62 -8.92 10.19 -4.61
C MET A 62 -9.10 9.01 -3.64
N LEU A 63 -9.40 9.28 -2.37
CA LEU A 63 -9.60 8.22 -1.37
C LEU A 63 -10.85 7.38 -1.67
N ASN A 64 -11.94 7.99 -2.14
CA ASN A 64 -13.12 7.27 -2.57
C ASN A 64 -12.82 6.35 -3.76
N GLY A 65 -12.01 6.81 -4.72
CA GLY A 65 -11.54 5.96 -5.82
C GLY A 65 -10.77 4.73 -5.33
N TYR A 66 -9.89 4.89 -4.34
CA TYR A 66 -9.19 3.77 -3.70
C TYR A 66 -10.13 2.78 -3.00
N LEU A 67 -11.18 3.27 -2.34
CA LEU A 67 -12.20 2.42 -1.70
C LEU A 67 -13.02 1.64 -2.72
N GLU A 68 -13.43 2.29 -3.81
CA GLU A 68 -14.13 1.62 -4.92
C GLU A 68 -13.26 0.52 -5.54
N ASP A 69 -11.99 0.80 -5.80
CA ASP A 69 -11.06 -0.18 -6.35
C ASP A 69 -10.86 -1.38 -5.41
N LEU A 70 -10.85 -1.16 -4.09
CA LEU A 70 -10.76 -2.23 -3.11
C LEU A 70 -12.01 -3.13 -3.13
N HIS A 71 -13.21 -2.53 -3.15
CA HIS A 71 -14.46 -3.29 -3.21
C HIS A 71 -14.63 -4.08 -4.51
N ARG A 72 -13.94 -3.71 -5.59
CA ARG A 72 -13.97 -4.45 -6.86
C ARG A 72 -13.15 -5.75 -6.85
N ILE A 73 -12.37 -5.98 -5.78
CA ILE A 73 -11.51 -7.17 -5.64
C ILE A 73 -12.25 -8.31 -4.91
N GLU A 74 -13.38 -8.02 -4.25
CA GLU A 74 -14.34 -9.02 -3.72
C GLU A 74 -15.31 -9.52 -4.80
#